data_AF-A0A1I8H640-F1
#
_entry.id   AF-A0A1I8H640-F1
#
_cell.length_a   1.000
_cell.length_b   1.000
_cell.length_c   1.000
_cell.angle_alpha   90.00
_cell.angle_beta   90.00
_cell.angle_gamma   90.00
#
_symmetry.space_group_name_H-M   'P 1'
#
loop_
_entity.id
_entity.type
_entity.pdbx_description
1 polymer ?
#
loop_
_entity_poly.entity_id
_entity_poly.type
_entity_poly.pdbx_seq_one_letter_code
_entity_poly.pdbx_strand_id
1 'polypeptide(L)'
;MDRIIQCINQLTQSGKLEVLQTANRELLWRLRDASADRRLDGLDTKEVMVYEQLRAFGNKGASAQQLQSRSAMPQREIGKCLNSLEAKKLVKIVRPAGTFFSGEGFDQEFVDVLCQQCTLYLRRKAEAAATSAATTSASATLEEVQQFIGQSRVSTVALSLDDIRRVLRALTLEGVVETRPGPYAGAGSSCLYRLARSQLPASGDFGAVRVPCVSCPVAPDCRIGGEISPIGCVYLTDWAKGQF
;
A
#
# COMPACT_ATOMS: atom_id res chain seq x y z
N MET A 1 10.82 -49.76 3.26
CA MET A 1 10.26 -48.40 3.44
C MET A 1 11.28 -47.43 4.04
N ASP A 2 12.20 -47.87 4.89
CA ASP A 2 13.14 -46.98 5.62
C ASP A 2 14.09 -46.17 4.71
N ARG A 3 14.51 -46.73 3.57
CA ARG A 3 15.36 -46.00 2.61
C ARG A 3 14.66 -44.78 2.01
N ILE A 4 13.36 -44.88 1.75
CA ILE A 4 12.58 -43.77 1.18
C ILE A 4 12.46 -42.64 2.21
N ILE A 5 12.21 -42.98 3.48
CA ILE A 5 12.16 -42.02 4.58
C ILE A 5 13.52 -41.34 4.78
N GLN A 6 14.63 -42.08 4.70
CA GLN A 6 15.98 -41.49 4.75
C GLN A 6 16.24 -40.53 3.58
N CYS A 7 15.85 -40.90 2.35
CA CYS A 7 15.98 -40.02 1.19
C CYS A 7 15.09 -38.78 1.32
N ILE A 8 13.86 -38.92 1.82
CA ILE A 8 12.94 -37.80 2.08
C ILE A 8 13.54 -36.87 3.13
N ASN A 9 14.08 -37.41 4.23
CA ASN A 9 14.72 -36.61 5.27
C ASN A 9 15.95 -35.86 4.76
N GLN A 10 16.79 -36.50 3.95
CA GLN A 10 17.94 -35.86 3.30
C GLN A 10 17.50 -34.78 2.32
N LEU A 11 16.47 -35.04 1.51
CA LEU A 11 15.94 -34.09 0.54
C LEU A 11 15.25 -32.90 1.21
N THR A 12 14.59 -33.13 2.35
CA THR A 12 14.01 -32.09 3.21
C THR A 12 15.11 -31.23 3.85
N GLN A 13 16.16 -31.85 4.39
CA GLN A 13 17.33 -31.13 4.91
C GLN A 13 18.08 -30.34 3.82
N SER A 14 18.07 -30.84 2.58
CA SER A 14 18.65 -30.14 1.42
C SER A 14 17.78 -29.02 0.86
N GLY A 15 16.58 -28.78 1.43
CA GLY A 15 15.67 -27.70 1.01
C GLY A 15 14.93 -27.94 -0.32
N LYS A 16 15.01 -29.15 -0.87
CA LYS A 16 14.38 -29.52 -2.17
C LYS A 16 12.93 -29.99 -2.02
N LEU A 17 12.53 -30.39 -0.81
CA LEU A 17 11.17 -30.81 -0.49
C LEU A 17 10.56 -29.88 0.55
N GLU A 18 9.31 -29.49 0.33
CA GLU A 18 8.46 -28.78 1.28
C GLU A 18 7.56 -29.80 1.99
N VAL A 19 7.47 -29.72 3.33
CA VAL A 19 6.59 -30.58 4.13
C VAL A 19 5.28 -29.83 4.39
N LEU A 20 4.18 -30.41 3.95
CA LEU A 20 2.83 -29.92 4.13
C LEU A 20 2.10 -30.86 5.09
N GLN A 21 1.28 -30.30 5.98
CA GLN A 21 0.42 -31.08 6.86
C GLN A 21 -1.04 -30.83 6.51
N THR A 22 -1.77 -31.90 6.21
CA THR A 22 -3.21 -31.82 5.94
C THR A 22 -4.00 -31.72 7.24
N ALA A 23 -5.25 -31.24 7.21
CA ALA A 23 -6.15 -31.20 8.36
C ALA A 23 -6.29 -32.57 9.08
N ASN A 24 -6.06 -33.67 8.37
CA ASN A 24 -6.10 -35.04 8.88
C ASN A 24 -4.78 -35.52 9.52
N ARG A 25 -3.81 -34.62 9.78
CA ARG A 25 -2.46 -34.91 10.32
C ARG A 25 -1.55 -35.78 9.43
N GLU A 26 -1.94 -36.05 8.19
CA GLU A 26 -1.08 -36.70 7.20
C GLU A 26 -0.04 -35.73 6.64
N LEU A 27 1.20 -36.21 6.52
CA LEU A 27 2.33 -35.47 5.95
C LEU A 27 2.34 -35.67 4.43
N LEU A 28 2.35 -34.55 3.70
CA LEU A 28 2.52 -34.50 2.26
C LEU A 28 3.85 -33.82 1.94
N TRP A 29 4.60 -34.34 0.98
CA TRP A 29 5.85 -33.73 0.52
C TRP A 29 5.64 -33.20 -0.89
N ARG A 30 5.92 -31.91 -1.09
CA ARG A 30 5.88 -31.27 -2.41
C ARG A 30 7.30 -30.97 -2.85
N LEU A 31 7.63 -31.31 -4.10
CA LEU A 31 8.89 -30.90 -4.71
C LEU A 31 8.90 -29.38 -4.85
N ARG A 32 9.92 -28.74 -4.28
CA ARG A 32 10.09 -27.30 -4.42
C ARG A 32 10.51 -27.03 -5.87
N ASP A 33 9.76 -26.16 -6.55
CA ASP A 33 9.97 -25.86 -7.97
C ASP A 33 11.43 -25.43 -8.23
N ALA A 34 12.05 -25.78 -9.36
CA ALA A 34 13.43 -25.37 -9.67
C ALA A 34 13.57 -23.85 -9.90
N SER A 35 12.43 -23.18 -10.02
CA SER A 35 12.25 -21.73 -10.01
C SER A 35 12.05 -21.15 -8.60
N ALA A 36 12.11 -21.99 -7.56
CA ALA A 36 12.13 -21.54 -6.18
C ALA A 36 13.28 -20.58 -5.98
N ASP A 37 12.93 -19.43 -5.41
CA ASP A 37 13.78 -18.27 -5.26
C ASP A 37 15.18 -18.71 -4.81
N ARG A 38 16.24 -18.51 -5.63
CA ARG A 38 17.65 -18.81 -5.26
C ARG A 38 18.03 -18.19 -3.90
N ARG A 39 17.24 -17.21 -3.48
CA ARG A 39 17.21 -16.58 -2.16
C ARG A 39 16.92 -17.52 -1.00
N LEU A 40 16.34 -18.69 -1.24
CA LEU A 40 16.01 -19.73 -0.25
C LEU A 40 17.14 -20.75 -0.04
N ASP A 41 18.20 -20.70 -0.86
CA ASP A 41 19.33 -21.61 -0.73
C ASP A 41 20.13 -21.29 0.55
N GLY A 42 20.32 -22.32 1.40
CA GLY A 42 21.06 -22.18 2.67
C GLY A 42 20.25 -21.58 3.82
N LEU A 43 18.92 -21.58 3.74
CA LEU A 43 18.05 -21.26 4.88
C LEU A 43 17.56 -22.51 5.60
N ASP A 44 17.47 -22.39 6.92
CA ASP A 44 16.92 -23.45 7.77
C ASP A 44 15.41 -23.62 7.51
N THR A 45 14.86 -24.79 7.81
CA THR A 45 13.44 -25.12 7.57
C THR A 45 12.51 -24.10 8.24
N LYS A 46 12.88 -23.63 9.44
CA LYS A 46 12.15 -22.58 10.18
C LYS A 46 12.24 -21.21 9.49
N GLU A 47 13.41 -20.86 8.96
CA GLU A 47 13.64 -19.59 8.26
C GLU A 47 12.84 -19.55 6.95
N VAL A 48 12.80 -20.66 6.20
CA VAL A 48 12.02 -20.76 4.97
C VAL A 48 10.53 -20.59 5.26
N MET A 49 10.01 -21.25 6.31
CA MET A 49 8.62 -21.09 6.72
C MET A 49 8.27 -19.64 7.06
N VAL A 50 9.13 -18.94 7.81
CA VAL A 50 8.91 -17.52 8.15
C VAL A 50 8.96 -16.64 6.89
N TYR A 51 9.88 -16.92 5.96
CA TYR A 51 9.98 -16.18 4.70
C TYR A 51 8.75 -16.36 3.80
N GLU A 52 8.22 -17.57 3.69
CA GLU A 52 7.00 -17.85 2.92
C GLU A 52 5.78 -17.13 3.51
N GLN A 53 5.66 -17.11 4.84
CA GLN A 53 4.61 -16.32 5.50
C GLN A 53 4.77 -14.83 5.23
N LEU A 54 5.99 -14.29 5.30
CA LEU A 54 6.26 -12.89 4.96
C LEU A 54 5.90 -12.56 3.51
N ARG A 55 6.21 -13.46 2.57
CA ARG A 55 5.83 -13.30 1.16
C ARG A 55 4.31 -13.26 0.99
N ALA A 56 3.56 -14.02 1.78
CA ALA A 56 2.09 -14.00 1.75
C ALA A 56 1.49 -12.66 2.22
N PHE A 57 2.19 -11.89 3.08
CA PHE A 57 1.75 -10.55 3.48
C PHE A 57 1.97 -9.48 2.39
N GLY A 58 2.85 -9.75 1.42
CA GLY A 58 3.12 -8.86 0.29
C GLY A 58 3.52 -7.45 0.73
N ASN A 59 2.78 -6.45 0.26
CA ASN A 59 3.13 -5.02 0.46
C ASN A 59 2.71 -4.46 1.83
N LYS A 60 1.93 -5.22 2.63
CA LYS A 60 1.37 -4.72 3.90
C LYS A 60 2.33 -4.84 5.08
N GLY A 61 3.51 -5.43 4.88
CA GLY A 61 4.41 -5.79 5.97
C GLY A 61 3.78 -6.82 6.91
N ALA A 62 4.56 -7.31 7.88
CA ALA A 62 4.06 -8.23 8.89
C ALA A 62 4.64 -7.86 10.25
N SER A 63 3.83 -7.92 11.30
CA SER A 63 4.32 -7.77 12.67
C SER A 63 4.87 -9.09 13.21
N ALA A 64 5.80 -9.02 14.16
CA ALA A 64 6.32 -10.22 14.83
C ALA A 64 5.21 -11.02 15.54
N GLN A 65 4.17 -10.35 16.04
CA GLN A 65 3.00 -10.99 16.64
C GLN A 65 2.12 -11.71 15.61
N GLN A 66 1.89 -11.11 14.44
CA GLN A 66 1.15 -11.75 13.34
C GLN A 66 1.89 -12.98 12.79
N LEU A 67 3.22 -12.92 12.76
CA LEU A 67 4.05 -14.09 12.43
C LEU A 67 3.93 -15.17 13.49
N GLN A 68 3.87 -14.80 14.77
CA GLN A 68 3.72 -15.77 15.87
C GLN A 68 2.37 -16.49 15.86
N SER A 69 1.27 -15.76 15.66
CA SER A 69 -0.07 -16.36 15.63
C SER A 69 -0.24 -17.36 14.50
N ARG A 70 0.46 -17.18 13.38
CA ARG A 70 0.42 -18.10 12.22
C ARG A 70 1.47 -19.19 12.25
N SER A 71 2.66 -18.94 12.81
CA SER A 71 3.79 -19.87 12.71
C SER A 71 3.91 -20.86 13.88
N ALA A 72 3.03 -20.78 14.90
CA ALA A 72 3.04 -21.63 16.10
C ALA A 72 4.42 -21.73 16.81
N MET A 73 5.38 -20.85 16.49
CA MET A 73 6.74 -20.84 17.04
C MET A 73 6.89 -19.81 18.15
N PRO A 74 7.79 -20.01 19.13
CA PRO A 74 8.06 -19.03 20.17
C PRO A 74 8.67 -17.72 19.62
N GLN A 75 8.28 -16.58 20.20
CA GLN A 75 8.72 -15.25 19.75
C GLN A 75 10.24 -15.05 19.72
N ARG A 76 10.98 -15.74 20.62
CA ARG A 76 12.46 -15.74 20.61
C ARG A 76 13.05 -16.42 19.37
N GLU A 77 12.43 -17.49 18.88
CA GLU A 77 12.89 -18.18 17.67
C GLU A 77 12.59 -17.36 16.42
N ILE A 78 11.42 -16.72 16.37
CA ILE A 78 11.06 -15.80 15.29
C ILE A 78 12.05 -14.64 15.23
N GLY A 79 12.42 -14.05 16.37
CA GLY A 79 13.44 -12.98 16.41
C GLY A 79 14.81 -13.43 15.87
N LYS A 80 15.26 -14.65 16.19
CA LYS A 80 16.49 -15.21 15.62
C LYS A 80 16.40 -15.41 14.11
N CYS A 81 15.29 -15.97 13.62
CA CYS A 81 15.04 -16.17 12.20
C CYS A 81 15.00 -14.82 11.45
N LEU A 82 14.34 -13.81 11.99
CA LEU A 82 14.26 -12.48 11.41
C LEU A 82 15.64 -11.81 11.32
N ASN A 83 16.48 -11.92 12.36
CA ASN A 83 17.84 -11.38 12.33
C ASN A 83 18.73 -12.10 11.30
N SER A 84 18.58 -13.42 11.15
CA SER A 84 19.30 -14.21 10.13
C SER A 84 18.84 -13.84 8.71
N LEU A 85 17.53 -13.67 8.51
CA LEU A 85 16.93 -13.20 7.25
C LEU A 85 17.36 -11.76 6.90
N GLU A 86 17.52 -10.90 7.90
CA GLU A 86 18.05 -9.54 7.74
C GLU A 86 19.54 -9.55 7.36
N ALA A 87 20.36 -10.39 8.02
CA ALA A 87 21.77 -10.57 7.68
C ALA A 87 21.96 -11.07 6.24
N LYS A 88 21.07 -11.97 5.78
CA LYS A 88 21.02 -12.47 4.40
C LYS A 88 20.40 -11.48 3.39
N LYS A 89 20.00 -10.27 3.83
CA LYS A 89 19.37 -9.21 3.02
C LYS A 89 18.07 -9.62 2.31
N LEU A 90 17.36 -10.60 2.88
CA LEU A 90 16.08 -11.08 2.33
C LEU A 90 14.89 -10.31 2.88
N VAL A 91 15.03 -9.77 4.09
CA VAL A 91 13.99 -9.02 4.79
C VAL A 91 14.63 -7.76 5.38
N LYS A 92 13.88 -6.65 5.36
CA LYS A 92 14.28 -5.42 6.05
C LYS A 92 13.39 -5.23 7.26
N ILE A 93 13.97 -5.23 8.46
CA ILE A 93 13.24 -4.96 9.69
C ILE A 93 13.15 -3.45 9.84
N VAL A 94 11.97 -2.91 9.61
CA VAL A 94 11.69 -1.50 9.93
C VAL A 94 11.36 -1.45 11.41
N ARG A 95 12.16 -0.70 12.18
CA ARG A 95 11.80 -0.29 13.55
C ARG A 95 11.16 1.08 13.46
N PRO A 96 9.83 1.15 13.40
CA PRO A 96 9.19 2.43 13.33
C PRO A 96 9.36 3.15 14.68
N ALA A 97 9.72 4.42 14.60
CA ALA A 97 9.76 5.33 15.73
C ALA A 97 8.63 6.35 15.53
N GLY A 98 7.70 6.45 16.49
CA GLY A 98 6.63 7.44 16.40
C GLY A 98 5.40 7.08 17.23
N THR A 99 4.49 8.05 17.30
CA THR A 99 3.24 8.00 18.06
C THR A 99 2.21 6.99 17.51
N PHE A 100 2.43 6.47 16.30
CA PHE A 100 1.53 5.52 15.63
C PHE A 100 1.72 4.05 16.03
N PHE A 101 2.66 3.79 16.95
CA PHE A 101 2.99 2.44 17.40
C PHE A 101 2.72 2.33 18.90
N SER A 102 1.62 1.67 19.24
CA SER A 102 1.28 1.26 20.60
C SER A 102 2.01 -0.06 20.90
N GLY A 103 2.25 -0.41 22.18
CA GLY A 103 3.11 -1.54 22.59
C GLY A 103 2.86 -2.92 21.95
N GLU A 104 1.77 -3.10 21.21
CA GLU A 104 1.42 -4.34 20.49
C GLU A 104 1.53 -4.25 18.96
N GLY A 105 1.75 -3.08 18.37
CA GLY A 105 1.89 -2.96 16.92
C GLY A 105 1.55 -1.59 16.34
N PHE A 106 1.37 -1.55 15.02
CA PHE A 106 0.88 -0.38 14.31
C PHE A 106 -0.61 -0.19 14.57
N ASP A 107 -0.99 0.99 15.05
CA ASP A 107 -2.38 1.32 15.34
C ASP A 107 -3.06 1.87 14.08
N GLN A 108 -3.54 0.94 13.23
CA GLN A 108 -4.17 1.31 11.96
C GLN A 108 -5.46 2.09 12.18
N GLU A 109 -6.29 1.68 13.14
CA GLU A 109 -7.56 2.35 13.45
C GLU A 109 -7.32 3.80 13.87
N PHE A 110 -6.29 4.04 14.69
CA PHE A 110 -5.90 5.39 15.07
C PHE A 110 -5.48 6.24 13.87
N VAL A 111 -4.67 5.69 12.96
CA VAL A 111 -4.23 6.40 11.76
C VAL A 111 -5.41 6.71 10.83
N ASP A 112 -6.34 5.78 10.67
CA ASP A 112 -7.53 5.96 9.85
C ASP A 112 -8.43 7.08 10.41
N VAL A 113 -8.60 7.15 11.73
CA VAL A 113 -9.32 8.26 12.39
C VAL A 113 -8.59 9.58 12.17
N LEU A 114 -7.26 9.63 12.30
CA LEU A 114 -6.50 10.86 12.01
C LEU A 114 -6.65 11.31 10.56
N CYS A 115 -6.58 10.39 9.60
CA CYS A 115 -6.83 10.66 8.18
C CYS A 115 -8.22 11.27 7.97
N GLN A 116 -9.25 10.69 8.60
CA GLN A 116 -10.61 11.17 8.52
C GLN A 116 -10.75 12.59 9.09
N GLN A 117 -10.17 12.86 10.26
CA GLN A 117 -10.25 14.17 10.91
C GLN A 117 -9.51 15.26 10.14
N CYS A 118 -8.33 14.95 9.59
CA CYS A 118 -7.61 15.87 8.70
C CYS A 118 -8.45 16.24 7.47
N THR A 119 -9.08 15.23 6.86
CA THR A 119 -9.92 15.43 5.67
C THR A 119 -11.17 16.24 5.97
N LEU A 120 -11.85 15.97 7.10
CA LEU A 120 -13.02 16.73 7.54
C LEU A 120 -12.69 18.20 7.78
N TYR A 121 -11.56 18.49 8.42
CA TYR A 121 -11.11 19.86 8.64
C TYR A 121 -10.87 20.60 7.32
N LEU A 122 -10.12 19.98 6.40
CA LEU A 122 -9.83 20.57 5.09
C LEU A 122 -11.11 20.76 4.24
N ARG A 123 -12.07 19.82 4.31
CA ARG A 123 -13.38 19.96 3.66
C ARG A 123 -14.16 21.16 4.21
N ARG A 124 -14.28 21.29 5.53
CA ARG A 124 -14.97 22.43 6.16
C ARG A 124 -14.34 23.77 5.77
N LYS A 125 -13.01 23.82 5.69
CA LYS A 125 -12.28 25.02 5.26
C LYS A 125 -12.51 25.33 3.77
N ALA A 126 -12.59 24.31 2.93
CA ALA A 126 -12.93 24.46 1.51
C ALA A 126 -14.37 24.93 1.29
N GLU A 127 -15.34 24.43 2.05
CA GLU A 127 -16.75 24.87 2.00
C GLU A 127 -16.92 26.32 2.44
N ALA A 128 -16.27 26.75 3.54
CA ALA A 128 -16.29 28.14 3.98
C ALA A 128 -15.68 29.10 2.94
N ALA A 129 -14.68 28.63 2.19
CA ALA A 129 -14.07 29.34 1.09
C ALA A 129 -14.85 29.24 -0.24
N ALA A 130 -15.84 28.36 -0.37
CA ALA A 130 -16.73 28.35 -1.53
C ALA A 130 -17.75 29.50 -1.46
N THR A 131 -18.16 29.88 -0.25
CA THR A 131 -19.07 31.00 0.01
C THR A 131 -18.41 32.37 -0.18
N SER A 132 -17.08 32.44 -0.08
CA SER A 132 -16.32 33.69 -0.22
C SER A 132 -15.37 33.59 -1.42
N ALA A 133 -15.44 34.54 -2.37
CA ALA A 133 -14.66 34.51 -3.62
C ALA A 133 -13.11 34.55 -3.45
N ALA A 134 -12.59 34.47 -2.23
CA ALA A 134 -11.17 34.48 -1.92
C ALA A 134 -10.58 33.06 -2.04
N THR A 135 -9.88 32.78 -3.16
CA THR A 135 -9.22 31.49 -3.41
C THR A 135 -8.10 31.19 -2.40
N THR A 136 -7.64 32.14 -1.60
CA THR A 136 -6.55 31.97 -0.62
C THR A 136 -7.00 31.36 0.72
N SER A 137 -8.28 31.45 1.09
CA SER A 137 -8.79 30.95 2.38
C SER A 137 -9.03 29.43 2.40
N ALA A 138 -9.10 28.79 1.23
CA ALA A 138 -9.31 27.34 1.09
C ALA A 138 -8.06 26.48 1.39
N SER A 139 -6.97 27.08 1.88
CA SER A 139 -5.72 26.38 2.20
C SER A 139 -5.43 26.45 3.71
N ALA A 140 -4.86 25.39 4.28
CA ALA A 140 -4.47 25.30 5.68
C ALA A 140 -2.97 25.10 5.87
N THR A 141 -2.40 25.64 6.94
CA THR A 141 -1.01 25.35 7.34
C THR A 141 -0.94 24.10 8.19
N LEU A 142 0.27 23.56 8.37
CA LEU A 142 0.50 22.43 9.26
C LEU A 142 0.14 22.74 10.71
N GLU A 143 0.43 23.95 11.20
CA GLU A 143 0.12 24.34 12.59
C GLU A 143 -1.38 24.42 12.83
N GLU A 144 -2.15 24.94 11.87
CA GLU A 144 -3.61 25.02 11.98
C GLU A 144 -4.25 23.63 12.08
N VAL A 145 -3.78 22.68 11.27
CA VAL A 145 -4.25 21.28 11.33
C VAL A 145 -3.89 20.66 12.67
N GLN A 146 -2.69 20.90 13.20
CA GLN A 146 -2.29 20.42 14.53
C GLN A 146 -3.17 20.99 15.63
N GLN A 147 -3.46 22.29 15.60
CA GLN A 147 -4.31 22.94 16.59
C GLN A 147 -5.73 22.35 16.58
N PHE A 148 -6.29 22.10 15.38
CA PHE A 148 -7.59 21.47 15.25
C PHE A 148 -7.62 20.04 15.81
N ILE A 149 -6.61 19.22 15.50
CA ILE A 149 -6.51 17.86 16.01
C ILE A 149 -6.37 17.88 17.55
N GLY A 150 -5.56 18.78 18.09
CA GLY A 150 -5.41 18.97 19.53
C GLY A 150 -6.72 19.35 20.24
N GLN A 151 -7.57 20.16 19.59
CA GLN A 151 -8.88 20.55 20.12
C GLN A 151 -9.91 19.42 20.02
N SER A 152 -9.82 18.58 18.99
CA SER A 152 -10.76 17.48 18.76
C SER A 152 -10.68 16.34 19.79
N ARG A 153 -9.65 16.34 20.67
CA ARG A 153 -9.39 15.31 21.70
C ARG A 153 -9.45 13.86 21.17
N VAL A 154 -9.03 13.65 19.93
CA VAL A 154 -9.03 12.33 19.27
C VAL A 154 -7.96 11.41 19.85
N SER A 155 -6.89 11.94 20.43
CA SER A 155 -5.87 11.15 21.14
C SER A 155 -5.51 11.75 22.49
N THR A 156 -5.30 10.88 23.48
CA THR A 156 -4.59 11.21 24.73
C THR A 156 -3.08 11.32 24.52
N VAL A 157 -2.58 10.85 23.36
CA VAL A 157 -1.17 10.85 22.97
C VAL A 157 -0.79 12.20 22.34
N ALA A 158 0.34 12.76 22.79
CA ALA A 158 0.91 14.00 22.24
C ALA A 158 1.40 13.80 20.81
N LEU A 159 0.67 14.34 19.82
CA LEU A 159 1.01 14.25 18.40
C LEU A 159 2.05 15.32 18.01
N SER A 160 3.13 14.89 17.36
CA SER A 160 4.16 15.80 16.85
C SER A 160 3.79 16.41 15.49
N LEU A 161 4.41 17.55 15.15
CA LEU A 161 4.26 18.17 13.83
C LEU A 161 4.69 17.24 12.67
N ASP A 162 5.68 16.38 12.92
CA ASP A 162 6.17 15.46 11.88
C ASP A 162 5.21 14.30 11.65
N ASP A 163 4.51 13.86 12.69
CA ASP A 163 3.47 12.82 12.59
C ASP A 163 2.31 13.29 11.71
N ILE A 164 1.81 14.50 11.96
CA ILE A 164 0.74 15.09 11.14
C ILE A 164 1.22 15.32 9.70
N ARG A 165 2.47 15.76 9.51
CA ARG A 165 3.06 15.89 8.18
C ARG A 165 3.09 14.56 7.43
N ARG A 166 3.38 13.44 8.10
CA ARG A 166 3.34 12.10 7.50
C ARG A 166 1.93 11.69 7.09
N VAL A 167 0.93 11.95 7.95
CA VAL A 167 -0.49 11.70 7.64
C VAL A 167 -0.93 12.52 6.42
N LEU A 168 -0.63 13.82 6.40
CA LEU A 168 -0.97 14.69 5.27
C LEU A 168 -0.24 14.28 3.98
N ARG A 169 1.00 13.79 4.07
CA ARG A 169 1.71 13.23 2.90
C ARG A 169 1.02 11.97 2.38
N ALA A 170 0.55 11.08 3.25
CA ALA A 170 -0.20 9.90 2.84
C ALA A 170 -1.49 10.31 2.10
N LEU A 171 -2.25 11.27 2.65
CA LEU A 171 -3.44 11.82 2.00
C LEU A 171 -3.15 12.50 0.65
N THR A 172 -1.97 13.10 0.49
CA THR A 172 -1.52 13.63 -0.80
C THR A 172 -1.23 12.53 -1.81
N LEU A 173 -0.66 11.40 -1.37
CA LEU A 173 -0.41 10.24 -2.24
C LEU A 173 -1.72 9.54 -2.65
N GLU A 174 -2.74 9.57 -1.79
CA GLU A 174 -4.09 9.10 -2.11
C GLU A 174 -4.84 10.04 -3.07
N GLY A 175 -4.32 11.25 -3.30
CA GLY A 175 -4.96 12.25 -4.17
C GLY A 175 -6.14 12.97 -3.54
N VAL A 176 -6.36 12.82 -2.23
CA VAL A 176 -7.44 13.49 -1.48
C VAL A 176 -7.04 14.93 -1.13
N VAL A 177 -5.74 15.17 -0.93
CA VAL A 177 -5.19 16.46 -0.52
C VAL A 177 -4.14 16.94 -1.52
N GLU A 178 -4.21 18.21 -1.90
CA GLU A 178 -3.18 18.88 -2.68
C GLU A 178 -2.24 19.65 -1.76
N THR A 179 -0.95 19.59 -2.06
CA THR A 179 0.07 20.41 -1.38
C THR A 179 0.50 21.55 -2.29
N ARG A 180 0.50 22.78 -1.77
CA ARG A 180 1.07 23.95 -2.43
C ARG A 180 2.31 24.45 -1.69
N PRO A 181 3.34 24.91 -2.42
CA PRO A 181 4.44 25.62 -1.79
C PRO A 181 3.88 26.90 -1.14
N GLY A 182 4.27 27.15 0.10
CA GLY A 182 3.93 28.37 0.81
C GLY A 182 4.57 29.61 0.17
N PRO A 183 4.17 30.81 0.61
CA PRO A 183 4.60 32.08 0.03
C PRO A 183 6.12 32.34 0.08
N TYR A 184 6.87 31.59 0.89
CA TYR A 184 8.33 31.63 0.95
C TYR A 184 8.92 30.31 0.43
N ALA A 185 9.10 30.23 -0.88
CA ALA A 185 9.71 29.10 -1.56
C ALA A 185 11.25 29.16 -1.43
N GLY A 186 11.79 28.73 -0.29
CA GLY A 186 13.24 28.60 -0.08
C GLY A 186 13.58 27.77 1.16
N ALA A 187 14.40 26.71 0.98
CA ALA A 187 15.13 25.85 1.93
C ALA A 187 14.45 25.35 3.24
N GLY A 188 13.18 25.67 3.47
CA GLY A 188 12.38 25.28 4.63
C GLY A 188 10.88 25.49 4.38
N SER A 189 10.44 25.27 3.12
CA SER A 189 9.09 25.62 2.65
C SER A 189 7.99 25.08 3.55
N SER A 190 7.30 26.02 4.22
CA SER A 190 5.98 25.77 4.78
C SER A 190 5.06 25.31 3.64
N CYS A 191 4.46 24.14 3.82
CA CYS A 191 3.53 23.57 2.85
C CYS A 191 2.11 23.96 3.24
N LEU A 192 1.34 24.41 2.26
CA LEU A 192 -0.08 24.65 2.42
C LEU A 192 -0.85 23.44 1.90
N TYR A 193 -1.81 22.96 2.68
CA TYR A 193 -2.63 21.81 2.35
C TYR A 193 -4.05 22.25 2.01
N ARG A 194 -4.64 21.67 0.98
CA ARG A 194 -6.01 21.95 0.54
C ARG A 194 -6.67 20.65 0.12
N LEU A 195 -7.99 20.54 0.29
CA LEU A 195 -8.74 19.44 -0.29
C LEU A 195 -8.60 19.45 -1.82
N ALA A 196 -8.12 18.35 -2.41
CA ALA A 196 -8.00 18.23 -3.85
C ALA A 196 -9.37 18.49 -4.47
N ARG A 197 -9.42 19.35 -5.50
CA ARG A 197 -10.65 19.48 -6.27
C ARG A 197 -10.71 18.21 -7.10
N SER A 198 -11.65 17.33 -6.82
CA SER A 198 -11.95 16.22 -7.73
C SER A 198 -12.39 16.84 -9.06
N GLN A 199 -11.42 17.10 -9.94
CA GLN A 199 -11.71 17.50 -11.32
C GLN A 199 -12.28 16.30 -12.11
N LEU A 200 -12.30 15.13 -11.49
CA LEU A 200 -13.02 13.95 -11.95
C LEU A 200 -14.39 13.92 -11.28
N PRO A 201 -15.49 13.82 -12.05
CA PRO A 201 -16.83 13.70 -11.50
C PRO A 201 -16.92 12.51 -10.53
N ALA A 202 -17.63 12.70 -9.42
CA ALA A 202 -17.83 11.68 -8.39
C ALA A 202 -18.74 10.54 -8.88
N SER A 203 -19.52 10.78 -9.94
CA SER A 203 -20.09 9.70 -10.73
C SER A 203 -18.95 9.07 -11.52
N GLY A 204 -18.79 7.75 -11.43
CA GLY A 204 -17.82 6.97 -12.21
C GLY A 204 -18.02 7.01 -13.73
N ASP A 205 -18.56 8.12 -14.27
CA ASP A 205 -18.55 8.50 -15.67
C ASP A 205 -17.14 8.89 -16.11
N PHE A 206 -16.24 7.91 -16.04
CA PHE A 206 -15.06 7.87 -16.88
C PHE A 206 -15.45 7.56 -18.35
N GLY A 207 -16.73 7.34 -18.65
CA GLY A 207 -17.26 7.07 -19.99
C GLY A 207 -16.92 8.18 -21.00
N ALA A 208 -16.94 9.45 -20.57
CA ALA A 208 -16.50 10.57 -21.39
C ALA A 208 -14.97 10.64 -21.59
N VAL A 209 -14.17 9.92 -20.79
CA VAL A 209 -12.70 9.97 -20.80
C VAL A 209 -12.06 8.71 -21.42
N ARG A 210 -12.80 7.60 -21.53
CA ARG A 210 -12.33 6.41 -22.26
C ARG A 210 -12.55 6.62 -23.76
N VAL A 211 -11.54 7.20 -24.41
CA VAL A 211 -11.46 7.25 -25.87
C VAL A 211 -11.55 5.81 -26.42
N PRO A 212 -12.42 5.54 -27.41
CA PRO A 212 -12.74 4.18 -27.86
C PRO A 212 -11.53 3.41 -28.42
N CYS A 213 -10.45 4.12 -28.77
CA CYS A 213 -9.21 3.51 -29.23
C CYS A 213 -8.52 2.63 -28.19
N VAL A 214 -8.70 2.90 -26.89
CA VAL A 214 -8.04 2.16 -25.80
C VAL A 214 -8.58 0.74 -25.67
N SER A 215 -9.85 0.53 -26.01
CA SER A 215 -10.52 -0.77 -25.99
C SER A 215 -10.93 -1.25 -27.39
N CYS A 216 -10.34 -0.66 -28.45
CA CYS A 216 -10.73 -0.99 -29.81
C CYS A 216 -10.17 -2.38 -30.20
N PRO A 217 -11.02 -3.34 -30.60
CA PRO A 217 -10.57 -4.69 -30.97
C PRO A 217 -9.74 -4.70 -32.26
N VAL A 218 -9.90 -3.70 -33.13
CA VAL A 218 -9.21 -3.56 -34.42
C VAL A 218 -8.16 -2.45 -34.40
N ALA A 219 -7.71 -2.03 -33.21
CA ALA A 219 -6.63 -1.04 -33.06
C ALA A 219 -5.34 -1.39 -33.85
N PRO A 220 -4.88 -2.67 -33.91
CA PRO A 220 -3.66 -3.03 -34.64
C PRO A 220 -3.73 -2.76 -36.15
N ASP A 221 -4.94 -2.83 -36.72
CA ASP A 221 -5.18 -2.73 -38.16
C ASP A 221 -5.56 -1.31 -38.60
N CYS A 222 -5.78 -0.40 -37.64
CA CYS A 222 -6.19 0.98 -37.91
C CYS A 222 -5.02 1.84 -38.40
N ARG A 223 -5.07 2.28 -39.66
CA ARG A 223 -4.01 3.10 -40.30
C ARG A 223 -4.60 4.22 -41.16
N ILE A 224 -3.86 5.31 -41.30
CA ILE A 224 -4.26 6.42 -42.18
C ILE A 224 -4.18 5.93 -43.64
N GLY A 225 -5.30 6.00 -44.37
CA GLY A 225 -5.40 5.53 -45.76
C GLY A 225 -5.64 4.02 -45.93
N GLY A 226 -5.81 3.27 -44.83
CA GLY A 226 -6.23 1.86 -44.88
C GLY A 226 -7.76 1.70 -44.90
N GLU A 227 -8.24 0.47 -45.10
CA GLU A 227 -9.67 0.13 -45.04
C GLU A 227 -10.27 0.43 -43.66
N ILE A 228 -9.50 0.16 -42.61
CA ILE A 228 -9.79 0.59 -41.24
C ILE A 228 -8.95 1.84 -40.98
N SER A 229 -9.62 3.00 -40.92
CA SER A 229 -8.95 4.28 -40.72
C SER A 229 -9.60 5.10 -39.61
N PRO A 230 -8.85 5.98 -38.93
CA PRO A 230 -9.41 6.88 -37.92
C PRO A 230 -10.46 7.83 -38.48
N ILE A 231 -10.33 8.22 -39.75
CA ILE A 231 -11.20 9.21 -40.42
C ILE A 231 -12.62 8.65 -40.65
N GLY A 232 -12.73 7.35 -40.97
CA GLY A 232 -14.01 6.65 -41.16
C GLY A 232 -14.45 5.83 -39.95
N CYS A 233 -13.85 6.04 -38.77
CA CYS A 233 -14.07 5.18 -37.61
C CYS A 233 -15.47 5.37 -37.00
N VAL A 234 -16.29 4.32 -37.06
CA VAL A 234 -17.64 4.29 -36.47
C VAL A 234 -17.56 4.46 -34.95
N TYR A 235 -16.66 3.74 -34.27
CA TYR A 235 -16.49 3.83 -32.82
C TYR A 235 -16.17 5.24 -32.33
N LEU A 236 -15.35 5.99 -33.08
CA LEU A 236 -15.01 7.36 -32.74
C LEU A 236 -16.17 8.33 -32.99
N THR A 237 -16.96 8.06 -34.04
CA THR A 237 -18.12 8.87 -34.42
C THR A 237 -19.26 8.71 -33.42
N ASP A 238 -19.58 7.47 -33.03
CA ASP A 238 -20.60 7.18 -32.01
C ASP A 238 -20.15 7.72 -30.65
N TRP A 239 -18.84 7.66 -30.38
CA TRP A 239 -18.27 8.27 -29.18
C TRP A 239 -18.42 9.80 -29.17
N ALA A 240 -18.10 10.47 -30.27
CA ALA A 240 -18.26 11.91 -30.37
C ALA A 240 -19.73 12.38 -30.23
N LYS A 241 -20.70 11.50 -30.51
CA LYS A 241 -22.14 11.76 -30.39
C LYS A 241 -22.72 11.44 -29.01
N GLY A 242 -21.95 10.86 -28.09
CA GLY A 242 -22.45 10.46 -26.79
C GLY A 242 -23.33 9.20 -26.80
N GLN A 243 -23.25 8.38 -27.86
CA GLN A 243 -24.09 7.19 -28.07
C GLN A 243 -23.33 5.92 -27.66
N PHE A 244 -23.05 5.77 -26.37
CA PHE A 244 -22.36 4.60 -25.78
C PHE A 244 -23.07 4.08 -24.54
#